data_AF-A0ABD3F917-F1
#
_entry.id   AF-A0ABD3F917-F1
#
_cell.length_a   1.000
_cell.length_b   1.000
_cell.length_c   1.000
_cell.angle_alpha   90.00
_cell.angle_beta   90.00
_cell.angle_gamma   90.00
#
_symmetry.space_group_name_H-M   'P 1'
#
loop_
_entity.id
_entity.type
_entity.pdbx_description
1 polymer ?
#
loop_
_entity_poly.entity_id
_entity_poly.type
_entity_poly.pdbx_seq_one_letter_code
_entity_poly.pdbx_strand_id
1 'polypeptide(L)'
;MKVAYPVLLLAALFAPEIEAKEEFVKLIPNAAHVPGATAIGHKDNTGKSSANNDFGKAFDDAGKVWTLELCQADTDGDGQTNGQELGDPCCEWTVGATARWQTGVSHPSDASKTSNESLWASIDCSKVTKISATSAATAAETTAFLSIAALVVAAMLSFT
;
A
#
# COMPACT_ATOMS: atom_id res chain seq x y z
N MET A 1 56.18 18.49 -31.14
CA MET A 1 54.76 18.76 -31.44
C MET A 1 53.93 17.81 -30.58
N LYS A 2 53.13 18.32 -29.64
CA LYS A 2 52.33 17.51 -28.71
C LYS A 2 50.88 17.56 -29.18
N VAL A 3 50.38 16.46 -29.72
CA VAL A 3 48.99 16.33 -30.18
C VAL A 3 48.16 15.99 -28.95
N ALA A 4 47.35 16.94 -28.49
CA ALA A 4 46.39 16.72 -27.42
C ALA A 4 45.08 16.21 -28.04
N TYR A 5 44.68 14.98 -27.71
CA TYR A 5 43.37 14.44 -28.07
C TYR A 5 42.35 14.85 -26.99
N PRO A 6 41.21 15.46 -27.34
CA PRO A 6 40.19 15.77 -26.35
C PRO A 6 39.51 14.48 -25.91
N VAL A 7 39.60 14.18 -24.62
CA VAL A 7 38.82 13.11 -23.97
C VAL A 7 37.36 13.57 -23.99
N LEU A 8 36.57 13.01 -24.90
CA LEU A 8 35.14 13.23 -24.96
C LEU A 8 34.49 12.45 -23.80
N LEU A 9 34.16 13.15 -22.72
CA LEU A 9 33.47 12.59 -21.57
C LEU A 9 31.99 12.41 -21.93
N LEU A 10 31.61 11.18 -22.25
CA LEU A 10 30.22 10.80 -22.49
C LEU A 10 29.50 10.66 -21.14
N ALA A 11 28.77 11.70 -20.72
CA ALA A 11 27.91 11.63 -19.55
C ALA A 11 26.67 10.77 -19.89
N ALA A 12 26.61 9.55 -19.35
CA ALA A 12 25.41 8.73 -19.43
C ALA A 12 24.31 9.35 -18.55
N LEU A 13 23.27 9.91 -19.19
CA LEU A 13 22.03 10.27 -18.49
C LEU A 13 21.31 8.98 -18.09
N PHE A 14 21.43 8.59 -16.82
CA PHE A 14 20.52 7.62 -16.22
C PHE A 14 19.16 8.32 -16.05
N ALA A 15 18.21 8.03 -16.95
CA ALA A 15 16.82 8.39 -16.72
C ALA A 15 16.28 7.47 -15.61
N PRO A 16 15.73 8.01 -14.50
CA PRO A 16 15.06 7.17 -13.51
C PRO A 16 13.92 6.43 -14.19
N GLU A 17 13.94 5.11 -14.09
CA GLU A 17 12.91 4.24 -14.65
C GLU A 17 11.58 4.48 -13.91
N ILE A 18 10.50 4.10 -14.57
CA ILE A 18 9.10 4.48 -14.32
C ILE A 18 8.51 3.82 -13.03
N GLU A 19 9.27 3.71 -11.94
CA GLU A 19 8.80 3.08 -10.69
C GLU A 19 7.64 3.83 -10.02
N ALA A 20 7.49 5.12 -10.31
CA ALA A 20 6.53 6.03 -9.68
C ALA A 20 5.04 5.68 -9.89
N LYS A 21 4.69 4.69 -10.71
CA LYS A 21 3.29 4.33 -11.00
C LYS A 21 2.96 2.89 -10.62
N GLU A 22 3.95 2.02 -10.62
CA GLU A 22 3.82 0.68 -10.03
C GLU A 22 3.65 0.76 -8.49
N GLU A 23 4.17 1.80 -7.86
CA GLU A 23 3.95 2.04 -6.43
C GLU A 23 2.47 2.17 -6.05
N PHE A 24 1.62 2.72 -6.92
CA PHE A 24 0.19 2.83 -6.67
C PHE A 24 -0.52 1.47 -6.64
N VAL A 25 -0.02 0.48 -7.42
CA VAL A 25 -0.55 -0.89 -7.39
C VAL A 25 -0.37 -1.51 -5.99
N LYS A 26 0.68 -1.11 -5.26
CA LYS A 26 0.94 -1.58 -3.89
C LYS A 26 0.06 -0.91 -2.84
N LEU A 27 -0.64 0.17 -3.18
CA LEU A 27 -1.50 0.93 -2.27
C LEU A 27 -2.95 0.43 -2.26
N ILE A 28 -3.28 -0.55 -3.11
CA ILE A 28 -4.63 -1.07 -3.28
C ILE A 28 -4.58 -2.60 -3.08
N PRO A 29 -5.47 -3.21 -2.30
CA PRO A 29 -5.48 -4.65 -2.10
C PRO A 29 -5.65 -5.38 -3.43
N ASN A 30 -4.83 -6.42 -3.64
CA ASN A 30 -4.89 -7.30 -4.82
C ASN A 30 -4.87 -6.62 -6.20
N ALA A 31 -4.50 -5.35 -6.33
CA ALA A 31 -4.55 -4.65 -7.62
C ALA A 31 -3.70 -5.31 -8.72
N ALA A 32 -2.60 -5.97 -8.35
CA ALA A 32 -1.77 -6.75 -9.27
C ALA A 32 -2.35 -8.12 -9.65
N HIS A 33 -3.40 -8.57 -8.97
CA HIS A 33 -4.01 -9.90 -9.14
C HIS A 33 -5.36 -9.86 -9.86
N VAL A 34 -5.82 -8.68 -10.28
CA VAL A 34 -7.06 -8.54 -11.05
C VAL A 34 -6.88 -9.17 -12.44
N PRO A 35 -7.72 -10.16 -12.83
CA PRO A 35 -7.55 -10.87 -14.09
C PRO A 35 -7.59 -9.92 -15.30
N GLY A 36 -6.53 -9.94 -16.11
CA GLY A 36 -6.45 -9.12 -17.33
C GLY A 36 -6.13 -7.65 -17.09
N ALA A 37 -5.81 -7.24 -15.85
CA ALA A 37 -5.41 -5.88 -15.53
C ALA A 37 -4.19 -5.84 -14.61
N THR A 38 -3.12 -5.21 -15.09
CA THR A 38 -1.89 -4.94 -14.32
C THR A 38 -1.89 -3.54 -13.70
N ALA A 39 -2.74 -2.65 -14.22
CA ALA A 39 -2.94 -1.30 -13.72
C ALA A 39 -4.44 -0.96 -13.73
N ILE A 40 -5.15 -1.34 -12.66
CA ILE A 40 -6.62 -1.31 -12.59
C ILE A 40 -7.24 0.09 -12.57
N GLY A 41 -6.44 1.14 -12.35
CA GLY A 41 -6.88 2.53 -12.43
C GLY A 41 -6.86 3.13 -13.84
N HIS A 42 -6.35 2.40 -14.84
CA HIS A 42 -6.15 2.90 -16.19
C HIS A 42 -7.13 2.29 -17.17
N LYS A 43 -7.61 3.07 -18.15
CA LYS A 43 -8.56 2.59 -19.19
C LYS A 43 -8.03 1.46 -20.06
N ASP A 44 -6.70 1.34 -20.17
CA ASP A 44 -6.04 0.31 -20.97
C ASP A 44 -5.63 -0.91 -20.14
N ASN A 45 -5.90 -0.92 -18.83
CA ASN A 45 -5.53 -1.97 -17.87
C ASN A 45 -4.02 -2.27 -17.76
N THR A 46 -3.16 -1.47 -18.42
CA THR A 46 -1.70 -1.71 -18.48
C THR A 46 -0.87 -0.53 -17.98
N GLY A 47 -1.47 0.64 -17.81
CA GLY A 47 -0.76 1.83 -17.32
C GLY A 47 0.13 2.49 -18.38
N LYS A 48 0.06 2.03 -19.64
CA LYS A 48 0.76 2.66 -20.77
C LYS A 48 0.10 3.99 -21.15
N SER A 49 -1.21 4.05 -21.04
CA SER A 49 -2.01 5.26 -21.15
C SER A 49 -2.08 6.01 -19.82
N SER A 50 -2.00 7.33 -19.84
CA SER A 50 -2.25 8.16 -18.66
C SER A 50 -3.75 8.38 -18.37
N ALA A 51 -4.64 7.81 -19.19
CA ALA A 51 -6.07 7.99 -19.01
C ALA A 51 -6.62 7.07 -17.91
N ASN A 52 -7.09 7.67 -16.83
CA ASN A 52 -7.76 6.93 -15.75
C ASN A 52 -9.17 6.48 -16.17
N ASN A 53 -9.55 5.29 -15.71
CA ASN A 53 -10.95 4.85 -15.65
C ASN A 53 -11.63 5.45 -14.40
N ASP A 54 -12.86 5.02 -14.10
CA ASP A 54 -13.63 5.63 -13.02
C ASP A 54 -13.06 5.28 -11.64
N PHE A 55 -12.59 4.03 -11.44
CA PHE A 55 -11.85 3.65 -10.25
C PHE A 55 -10.55 4.44 -10.07
N GLY A 56 -9.76 4.61 -11.12
CA GLY A 56 -8.52 5.38 -11.06
C GLY A 56 -8.76 6.86 -10.75
N LYS A 57 -9.89 7.43 -11.16
CA LYS A 57 -10.32 8.79 -10.77
C LYS A 57 -10.72 8.83 -9.30
N ALA A 58 -11.53 7.88 -8.84
CA ALA A 58 -11.93 7.78 -7.44
C ALA A 58 -10.72 7.60 -6.51
N PHE A 59 -9.73 6.78 -6.92
CA PHE A 59 -8.48 6.64 -6.19
C PHE A 59 -7.66 7.93 -6.16
N ASP A 60 -7.60 8.68 -7.27
CA ASP A 60 -6.94 9.98 -7.33
C ASP A 60 -7.62 11.01 -6.42
N ASP A 61 -8.96 11.08 -6.45
CA ASP A 61 -9.78 11.95 -5.62
C ASP A 61 -9.67 11.62 -4.13
N ALA A 62 -9.49 10.33 -3.79
CA ALA A 62 -9.18 9.85 -2.45
C ALA A 62 -7.72 10.16 -2.01
N GLY A 63 -6.96 10.92 -2.81
CA GLY A 63 -5.57 11.27 -2.51
C GLY A 63 -4.60 10.11 -2.70
N LYS A 64 -4.96 9.12 -3.52
CA LYS A 64 -4.20 7.89 -3.77
C LYS A 64 -4.02 7.04 -2.51
N VAL A 65 -5.06 7.00 -1.69
CA VAL A 65 -5.13 6.22 -0.46
C VAL A 65 -6.31 5.27 -0.55
N TRP A 66 -6.13 4.03 -0.09
CA TRP A 66 -7.23 3.10 0.14
C TRP A 66 -8.04 3.54 1.36
N THR A 67 -8.89 4.55 1.17
CA THR A 67 -9.73 5.12 2.23
C THR A 67 -10.95 4.24 2.48
N LEU A 68 -11.60 4.44 3.63
CA LEU A 68 -12.88 3.80 3.93
C LEU A 68 -13.94 4.11 2.86
N GLU A 69 -14.03 5.38 2.44
CA GLU A 69 -14.99 5.83 1.43
C GLU A 69 -14.72 5.17 0.07
N LEU A 70 -13.45 5.13 -0.38
CA LEU A 70 -13.10 4.44 -1.62
C LEU A 70 -13.39 2.94 -1.52
N CYS A 71 -13.02 2.29 -0.43
CA CYS A 71 -13.27 0.86 -0.26
C CYS A 71 -14.77 0.53 -0.28
N GLN A 72 -15.62 1.37 0.31
CA GLN A 72 -17.07 1.17 0.39
C GLN A 72 -17.83 1.64 -0.86
N ALA A 73 -17.20 2.39 -1.75
CA ALA A 73 -17.83 2.84 -2.98
C ALA A 73 -18.05 1.66 -3.94
N ASP A 74 -19.17 1.69 -4.67
CA ASP A 74 -19.47 0.86 -5.83
C ASP A 74 -19.20 1.74 -7.07
N THR A 75 -18.00 1.62 -7.65
CA THR A 75 -17.53 2.61 -8.63
C THR A 75 -18.15 2.41 -10.01
N ASP A 76 -18.42 1.17 -10.40
CA ASP A 76 -19.01 0.83 -11.71
C ASP A 76 -20.50 0.50 -11.65
N GLY A 77 -21.10 0.48 -10.46
CA GLY A 77 -22.55 0.41 -10.26
C GLY A 77 -23.11 -1.00 -10.43
N ASP A 78 -22.29 -2.03 -10.19
CA ASP A 78 -22.69 -3.43 -10.34
C ASP A 78 -23.33 -4.03 -9.06
N GLY A 79 -23.34 -3.26 -7.97
CA GLY A 79 -23.87 -3.65 -6.66
C GLY A 79 -22.82 -4.19 -5.69
N GLN A 80 -21.56 -4.31 -6.10
CA GLN A 80 -20.44 -4.63 -5.22
C GLN A 80 -19.60 -3.39 -4.91
N THR A 81 -19.13 -3.32 -3.68
CA THR A 81 -18.14 -2.34 -3.27
C THR A 81 -16.76 -2.70 -3.82
N ASN A 82 -15.92 -1.70 -4.07
CA ASN A 82 -14.52 -1.90 -4.47
C ASN A 82 -13.79 -2.85 -3.50
N GLY A 83 -14.11 -2.78 -2.20
CA GLY A 83 -13.59 -3.69 -1.18
C GLY A 83 -14.01 -5.15 -1.37
N GLN A 84 -15.29 -5.42 -1.66
CA GLN A 84 -15.72 -6.78 -1.99
C GLN A 84 -15.00 -7.31 -3.23
N GLU A 85 -14.82 -6.48 -4.25
CA GLU A 85 -14.15 -6.92 -5.46
C GLU A 85 -12.66 -7.19 -5.28
N LEU A 86 -11.99 -6.39 -4.47
CA LEU A 86 -10.54 -6.43 -4.29
C LEU A 86 -10.09 -7.24 -3.05
N GLY A 87 -11.00 -7.89 -2.34
CA GLY A 87 -10.68 -8.79 -1.22
C GLY A 87 -10.65 -8.17 0.17
N ASP A 88 -11.17 -6.95 0.30
CA ASP A 88 -11.31 -6.20 1.55
C ASP A 88 -12.78 -5.78 1.81
N PRO A 89 -13.71 -6.74 2.00
CA PRO A 89 -15.15 -6.45 2.14
C PRO A 89 -15.50 -5.66 3.41
N CYS A 90 -14.55 -5.55 4.34
CA CYS A 90 -14.74 -4.82 5.60
C CYS A 90 -13.91 -3.55 5.69
N CYS A 91 -13.20 -3.17 4.63
CA CYS A 91 -12.38 -1.96 4.60
C CYS A 91 -11.37 -1.87 5.75
N GLU A 92 -10.73 -3.00 6.03
CA GLU A 92 -9.76 -3.16 7.12
C GLU A 92 -8.34 -3.32 6.61
N TRP A 93 -8.17 -3.51 5.30
CA TRP A 93 -6.88 -3.69 4.70
C TRP A 93 -6.05 -2.43 4.86
N THR A 94 -4.76 -2.63 5.13
CA THR A 94 -3.75 -1.57 5.21
C THR A 94 -2.57 -1.95 4.33
N VAL A 95 -1.80 -0.95 3.90
CA VAL A 95 -0.68 -1.16 2.96
C VAL A 95 0.25 -2.27 3.45
N GLY A 96 0.43 -3.29 2.61
CA GLY A 96 1.27 -4.46 2.89
C GLY A 96 0.58 -5.60 3.66
N ALA A 97 -0.65 -5.42 4.13
CA ALA A 97 -1.44 -6.50 4.73
C ALA A 97 -1.87 -7.52 3.65
N THR A 98 -2.27 -8.70 4.11
CA THR A 98 -2.94 -9.68 3.24
C THR A 98 -4.44 -9.43 3.28
N ALA A 99 -5.05 -9.24 2.11
CA ALA A 99 -6.51 -9.13 1.98
C ALA A 99 -7.19 -10.44 2.41
N ARG A 100 -8.49 -10.39 2.75
CA ARG A 100 -9.24 -11.56 3.26
C ARG A 100 -9.28 -12.71 2.25
N TRP A 101 -9.26 -12.40 0.97
CA TRP A 101 -8.96 -13.34 -0.11
C TRP A 101 -8.05 -12.68 -1.14
N GLN A 102 -7.37 -13.50 -1.94
CA GLN A 102 -6.45 -13.06 -2.99
C GLN A 102 -6.85 -13.59 -4.37
N THR A 103 -7.82 -14.51 -4.42
CA THR A 103 -8.29 -15.16 -5.64
C THR A 103 -9.79 -14.93 -5.79
N GLY A 104 -10.26 -14.86 -7.03
CA GLY A 104 -11.67 -14.55 -7.30
C GLY A 104 -12.00 -13.06 -7.10
N VAL A 105 -10.98 -12.20 -7.22
CA VAL A 105 -11.14 -10.73 -7.28
C VAL A 105 -11.64 -10.30 -8.66
N SER A 106 -12.30 -9.15 -8.73
CA SER A 106 -12.84 -8.55 -9.95
C SER A 106 -12.30 -7.13 -10.18
N HIS A 107 -12.72 -6.53 -11.30
CA HIS A 107 -12.20 -5.24 -11.74
C HIS A 107 -13.19 -4.12 -11.35
N PRO A 108 -12.82 -3.18 -10.47
CA PRO A 108 -13.74 -2.20 -9.87
C PRO A 108 -14.16 -1.04 -10.78
N SER A 109 -14.07 -1.25 -12.09
CA SER A 109 -14.45 -0.27 -13.11
C SER A 109 -15.01 -0.97 -14.35
N ASP A 110 -15.42 -2.23 -14.22
CA ASP A 110 -16.01 -3.09 -15.27
C ASP A 110 -17.15 -3.90 -14.66
N ALA A 111 -18.36 -3.32 -14.68
CA ALA A 111 -19.59 -3.90 -14.13
C ALA A 111 -19.99 -5.27 -14.73
N SER A 112 -19.28 -5.77 -15.75
CA SER A 112 -19.44 -7.14 -16.25
C SER A 112 -18.63 -8.17 -15.47
N LYS A 113 -17.80 -7.73 -14.52
CA LYS A 113 -16.88 -8.56 -13.73
C LYS A 113 -17.25 -8.45 -12.26
N THR A 114 -17.80 -9.54 -11.73
CA THR A 114 -18.12 -9.62 -10.31
C THR A 114 -17.27 -10.65 -9.59
N SER A 115 -17.05 -10.41 -8.30
CA SER A 115 -16.51 -11.39 -7.38
C SER A 115 -17.63 -12.30 -6.86
N ASN A 116 -17.28 -13.48 -6.35
CA ASN A 116 -18.30 -14.41 -5.87
C ASN A 116 -18.83 -13.97 -4.49
N GLU A 117 -20.11 -13.61 -4.40
CA GLU A 117 -20.75 -13.14 -3.15
C GLU A 117 -20.59 -14.08 -1.95
N SER A 118 -20.44 -15.38 -2.18
CA SER A 118 -20.19 -16.35 -1.11
C SER A 118 -18.89 -16.08 -0.33
N LEU A 119 -17.95 -15.32 -0.90
CA LEU A 119 -16.70 -14.92 -0.22
C LEU A 119 -16.95 -13.99 0.98
N TRP A 120 -18.04 -13.20 0.97
CA TRP A 120 -18.39 -12.29 2.08
C TRP A 120 -19.76 -12.53 2.69
N ALA A 121 -20.59 -13.44 2.16
CA ALA A 121 -21.94 -13.69 2.64
C ALA A 121 -22.05 -13.96 4.16
N SER A 122 -21.02 -14.54 4.78
CA SER A 122 -20.99 -14.83 6.22
C SER A 122 -20.10 -13.89 7.05
N ILE A 123 -19.55 -12.83 6.46
CA ILE A 123 -18.65 -11.91 7.15
C ILE A 123 -19.46 -10.82 7.85
N ASP A 124 -19.24 -10.68 9.16
CA ASP A 124 -19.79 -9.59 9.98
C ASP A 124 -18.71 -8.54 10.21
N CYS A 125 -18.70 -7.51 9.36
CA CYS A 125 -17.71 -6.42 9.42
C CYS A 125 -17.80 -5.59 10.71
N SER A 126 -18.90 -5.68 11.47
CA SER A 126 -19.04 -5.00 12.77
C SER A 126 -18.08 -5.56 13.84
N LYS A 127 -17.48 -6.74 13.60
CA LYS A 127 -16.57 -7.41 14.53
C LYS A 127 -15.09 -7.09 14.28
N VAL A 128 -14.77 -6.45 13.17
CA VAL A 128 -13.40 -6.19 12.71
C VAL A 128 -12.60 -5.31 13.66
N THR A 129 -13.21 -4.25 14.20
CA THR A 129 -12.58 -3.35 15.18
C THR A 129 -12.24 -4.04 16.50
N LYS A 130 -12.83 -5.20 16.81
CA LYS A 130 -12.55 -5.95 18.04
C LYS A 130 -11.38 -6.94 17.90
N ILE A 131 -11.05 -7.36 16.68
CA ILE A 131 -10.05 -8.41 16.44
C ILE A 131 -8.66 -7.79 16.21
N SER A 132 -8.56 -6.66 15.51
CA SER A 132 -7.27 -5.97 15.25
C SER A 132 -6.56 -5.46 16.53
N ALA A 133 -7.28 -5.32 17.65
CA ALA A 133 -6.69 -4.90 18.94
C ALA A 133 -6.01 -6.04 19.73
N THR A 134 -6.16 -7.32 19.34
CA THR A 134 -5.66 -8.44 20.16
C THR A 134 -4.26 -8.94 19.78
N SER A 135 -3.77 -8.66 18.56
CA SER A 135 -2.43 -9.12 18.12
C SER A 135 -1.31 -8.08 18.23
N ALA A 136 -1.60 -6.85 18.66
CA ALA A 136 -0.60 -5.77 18.73
C ALA A 136 0.13 -5.65 20.09
N ALA A 137 -0.18 -6.50 21.08
CA ALA A 137 0.37 -6.41 22.43
C ALA A 137 1.21 -7.66 22.81
N THR A 138 2.31 -7.95 22.10
CA THR A 138 3.33 -8.93 22.57
C THR A 138 4.73 -8.70 21.96
N ALA A 139 5.11 -7.45 21.68
CA ALA A 139 6.46 -7.15 21.21
C ALA A 139 7.01 -5.82 21.74
N ALA A 140 6.94 -5.59 23.05
CA ALA A 140 7.77 -4.58 23.70
C ALA A 140 7.86 -4.89 25.20
N GLU A 141 8.91 -5.61 25.61
CA GLU A 141 9.64 -5.44 26.87
C GLU A 141 10.52 -6.67 27.14
N THR A 142 11.78 -6.65 26.70
CA THR A 142 12.90 -7.14 27.53
C THR A 142 14.24 -6.74 26.89
N THR A 143 14.99 -5.87 27.59
CA THR A 143 16.47 -5.78 27.70
C THR A 143 16.82 -4.33 28.06
N ALA A 144 17.59 -3.98 29.08
CA ALA A 144 18.34 -4.76 30.05
C ALA A 144 18.70 -3.83 31.22
N PHE A 145 18.49 -4.30 32.45
CA PHE A 145 19.21 -3.79 33.61
C PHE A 145 20.60 -4.43 33.59
N LEU A 146 21.66 -3.63 33.53
CA LEU A 146 23.00 -4.04 33.95
C LEU A 146 23.66 -2.89 34.73
N SER A 147 23.63 -3.06 36.05
CA SER A 147 24.39 -2.31 37.04
C SER A 147 25.85 -2.75 36.99
N ILE A 148 26.80 -1.83 36.86
CA ILE A 148 28.14 -1.98 37.42
C ILE A 148 28.62 -0.63 37.97
N ALA A 149 28.81 -0.60 39.28
CA ALA A 149 29.48 0.45 40.01
C ALA A 149 30.99 0.44 39.71
N ALA A 150 31.59 1.61 39.47
CA ALA A 150 33.01 1.82 39.71
C ALA A 150 33.25 3.26 40.18
N LEU A 151 33.69 3.34 41.43
CA LEU A 151 34.00 4.50 42.25
C LEU A 151 35.36 5.08 41.86
N VAL A 152 35.47 6.37 41.53
CA VAL A 152 36.73 7.13 41.74
C VAL A 152 36.47 8.60 42.11
N VAL A 153 36.47 8.82 43.44
CA VAL A 153 37.09 9.89 44.25
C VAL A 153 36.89 11.39 43.90
N ALA A 154 36.13 12.04 44.80
CA ALA A 154 36.26 13.37 45.46
C ALA A 154 37.15 14.48 44.84
N ALA A 155 36.81 15.78 44.89
CA ALA A 155 36.09 16.52 45.93
C ALA A 155 35.46 17.82 45.37
N MET A 156 34.29 18.17 45.91
CA MET A 156 33.73 19.54 45.88
C MET A 156 34.16 20.26 47.17
N LEU A 157 34.31 21.60 47.10
CA LEU A 157 34.33 22.65 48.15
C LEU A 157 35.38 23.71 47.73
N SER A 158 35.15 25.02 47.61
CA SER A 158 34.09 25.93 48.06
C SER A 158 34.18 27.25 47.27
N PHE A 159 33.11 28.06 47.35
CA PHE A 159 33.08 29.50 47.08
C PHE A 159 34.28 30.25 47.69
N THR A 160 34.97 31.11 46.93
CA THR A 160 34.90 32.59 47.00
C THR A 160 35.49 33.17 45.72
#